data_AF-A0A0M3JAT8-F1
#
_entry.id   AF-A0A0M3JAT8-F1
#
_cell.length_a   1.000
_cell.length_b   1.000
_cell.length_c   1.000
_cell.angle_alpha   90.00
_cell.angle_beta   90.00
_cell.angle_gamma   90.00
#
_symmetry.space_group_name_H-M   'P 1'
#
loop_
_entity.id
_entity.type
_entity.pdbx_description
1 polymer ?
#
loop_
_entity_poly.entity_id
_entity_poly.type
_entity_poly.pdbx_seq_one_letter_code
_entity_poly.pdbx_strand_id
1 'polypeptide(L)'
;LNLVWTHARHLAGYEQQDAHEFFIAALDVLHRHSGSSSLLKTPQECNCIIDWIFTGKLQSDLTCLTCGGVSTTVDPYWDISLDVGHEALLSPTSDGATNISLEDCLQRYIRPEQLGSSAKIKCARCETYEESTKQLTLKTLPMVACFHLKRFEHNSKHRKKMDTKVYYPQFIDMTPFTAAYRERSILDEHNSDSMVADALTKNRNK
;
A
#
# COMPACT_ATOMS: atom_id res chain seq x y z
N LEU A 1 27.49 -5.49 10.42
CA LEU A 1 27.38 -6.91 9.98
C LEU A 1 27.02 -7.84 11.13
N ASN A 2 27.84 -7.99 12.18
CA ASN A 2 27.56 -8.91 13.31
C ASN A 2 26.17 -8.67 13.98
N LEU A 3 25.78 -7.41 14.18
CA LEU A 3 24.49 -7.05 14.79
C LEU A 3 23.27 -7.47 13.93
N VAL A 4 23.37 -7.36 12.60
CA VAL A 4 22.30 -7.80 11.69
C VAL A 4 22.29 -9.33 11.60
N TRP A 5 23.45 -9.98 11.55
CA TRP A 5 23.56 -11.44 11.53
C TRP A 5 23.05 -12.11 12.82
N THR A 6 23.16 -11.44 13.96
CA THR A 6 22.62 -11.94 15.23
C THR A 6 21.10 -11.81 15.30
N HIS A 7 20.53 -10.75 14.72
CA HIS A 7 19.08 -10.51 14.64
C HIS A 7 18.38 -11.30 13.51
N ALA A 8 19.01 -11.38 12.35
CA ALA A 8 18.52 -12.06 11.15
C ALA A 8 19.54 -13.12 10.73
N ARG A 9 19.53 -14.26 11.44
CA ARG A 9 20.52 -15.34 11.23
C ARG A 9 20.51 -15.95 9.83
N HIS A 10 19.38 -15.90 9.13
CA HIS A 10 19.28 -16.36 7.74
C HIS A 10 20.05 -15.45 6.76
N LEU A 11 20.31 -14.19 7.13
CA LEU A 11 21.16 -13.26 6.38
C LEU A 11 22.64 -13.36 6.77
N ALA A 12 22.99 -14.25 7.70
CA ALA A 12 24.36 -14.45 8.14
C ALA A 12 25.12 -15.38 7.19
N GLY A 13 26.29 -14.96 6.74
CA GLY A 13 27.15 -15.74 5.85
C GLY A 13 27.60 -14.95 4.63
N TYR A 14 28.12 -15.69 3.65
CA TYR A 14 28.69 -15.14 2.41
C TYR A 14 27.86 -15.49 1.16
N GLU A 15 26.66 -16.05 1.36
CA GLU A 15 25.74 -16.40 0.27
C GLU A 15 25.01 -15.17 -0.28
N GLN A 16 24.46 -15.29 -1.49
CA GLN A 16 23.62 -14.25 -2.07
C GLN A 16 22.29 -14.18 -1.31
N GLN A 17 21.91 -12.96 -0.89
CA GLN A 17 20.69 -12.70 -0.14
C GLN A 17 19.82 -11.65 -0.83
N ASP A 18 18.57 -11.53 -0.40
CA ASP A 18 17.67 -10.48 -0.87
C ASP A 18 18.04 -9.14 -0.21
N ALA A 19 18.29 -8.12 -1.05
CA ALA A 19 18.65 -6.79 -0.58
C ALA A 19 17.50 -6.09 0.15
N HIS A 20 16.24 -6.37 -0.22
CA HIS A 20 15.05 -5.84 0.46
C HIS A 20 14.94 -6.43 1.86
N GLU A 21 15.10 -7.75 2.00
CA GLU A 21 15.09 -8.42 3.30
C GLU A 21 16.17 -7.88 4.23
N PHE A 22 17.39 -7.68 3.71
CA PHE A 22 18.46 -7.05 4.49
C PHE A 22 18.16 -5.61 4.87
N PHE A 23 17.58 -4.81 3.96
CA PHE A 23 17.20 -3.43 4.23
C PHE A 23 16.19 -3.32 5.36
N ILE A 24 15.11 -4.11 5.31
CA ILE A 24 14.08 -4.13 6.35
C ILE A 24 14.66 -4.63 7.69
N ALA A 25 15.48 -5.68 7.68
CA ALA A 25 16.15 -6.15 8.89
C ALA A 25 17.08 -5.10 9.50
N ALA A 26 17.80 -4.34 8.68
CA ALA A 26 18.68 -3.28 9.15
C ALA A 26 17.89 -2.12 9.78
N LEU A 27 16.79 -1.68 9.15
CA LEU A 27 15.91 -0.65 9.70
C LEU A 27 15.29 -1.10 11.03
N ASP A 28 14.84 -2.35 11.14
CA ASP A 28 14.27 -2.90 12.37
C ASP A 28 15.28 -2.89 13.52
N VAL A 29 16.50 -3.36 13.26
CA VAL A 29 17.59 -3.32 14.26
C VAL A 29 17.88 -1.88 14.68
N LEU A 30 17.98 -0.94 13.74
CA LEU A 30 18.23 0.47 14.06
C LEU A 30 17.07 1.08 14.84
N HIS A 31 15.82 0.78 14.48
CA HIS A 31 14.63 1.28 15.16
C HIS A 31 14.60 0.81 16.62
N ARG A 32 14.82 -0.48 16.85
CA ARG A 32 14.83 -1.08 18.20
C ARG A 32 15.93 -0.54 19.10
N HIS A 33 17.10 -0.27 18.54
CA HIS A 33 18.25 0.22 19.31
C HIS A 33 18.29 1.75 19.47
N SER A 34 17.60 2.50 18.59
CA SER A 34 17.55 3.96 18.64
C SER A 34 16.36 4.50 19.45
N GLY A 35 15.33 3.67 19.68
CA GLY A 35 14.23 4.02 20.58
C GLY A 35 14.72 4.10 22.03
N SER A 36 14.53 5.25 22.69
CA SER A 36 14.84 5.39 24.10
C SER A 36 14.03 4.38 24.92
N SER A 37 14.68 3.75 25.90
CA SER A 37 14.15 2.77 26.85
C SER A 37 13.06 3.31 27.78
N SER A 38 12.07 4.06 27.27
CA SER A 38 10.95 4.53 28.08
C SER A 38 9.91 3.43 28.16
N LEU A 39 9.74 2.88 29.36
CA LEU A 39 8.81 1.84 29.81
C LEU A 39 7.30 2.15 29.61
N LEU A 40 6.99 3.14 28.77
CA LEU A 40 5.65 3.60 28.45
C LEU A 40 5.65 3.94 26.97
N LYS A 41 4.98 3.13 26.14
CA LYS A 41 4.25 3.59 24.95
C LYS A 41 3.59 2.43 24.23
N THR A 42 2.38 2.70 23.78
CA THR A 42 1.68 1.98 22.73
C THR A 42 2.65 1.65 21.58
N PRO A 43 2.57 0.46 20.96
CA PRO A 43 3.53 -0.02 19.93
C PRO A 43 3.68 0.85 18.67
N GLN A 44 2.93 1.96 18.55
CA GLN A 44 2.69 2.65 17.29
C GLN A 44 3.45 3.96 17.08
N GLU A 45 4.15 4.52 18.08
CA GLU A 45 4.80 5.84 17.91
C GLU A 45 6.17 5.89 18.62
N CYS A 46 7.24 5.66 17.83
CA CYS A 46 8.63 5.75 18.26
C CYS A 46 9.23 7.08 17.77
N ASN A 47 10.04 7.78 18.57
CA ASN A 47 10.64 9.05 18.13
C ASN A 47 12.09 8.88 17.63
N CYS A 48 12.43 7.70 17.11
CA CYS A 48 13.79 7.43 16.64
C CYS A 48 14.02 7.96 15.21
N ILE A 49 15.29 8.00 14.79
CA ILE A 49 15.67 8.44 13.44
C ILE A 49 15.00 7.62 12.33
N ILE A 50 14.75 6.33 12.55
CA ILE A 50 14.08 5.46 11.57
C ILE A 50 12.61 5.84 11.43
N ASP A 51 11.95 6.16 12.55
CA ASP A 51 10.57 6.63 12.54
C ASP A 51 10.45 7.95 11.78
N TRP A 52 11.35 8.90 12.08
CA TRP A 52 11.32 10.23 11.50
C TRP A 52 11.61 10.28 10.00
N ILE A 53 12.51 9.42 9.51
CA ILE A 53 12.97 9.45 8.12
C ILE A 53 12.15 8.51 7.22
N PHE A 54 11.96 7.26 7.65
CA PHE A 54 11.46 6.18 6.80
C PHE A 54 10.02 5.76 7.10
N THR A 55 9.44 6.17 8.23
CA THR A 55 8.10 5.68 8.61
C THR A 55 6.99 6.54 8.03
N GLY A 56 6.24 5.95 7.11
CA GLY A 56 4.93 6.45 6.68
C GLY A 56 3.80 5.71 7.39
N LYS A 57 2.57 6.16 7.18
CA LYS A 57 1.35 5.46 7.65
C LYS A 57 0.51 5.04 6.46
N LEU A 58 0.19 3.76 6.38
CA LEU A 58 -0.66 3.15 5.37
C LEU A 58 -2.07 2.98 5.94
N GLN A 59 -3.08 3.46 5.24
CA GLN A 59 -4.49 3.28 5.60
C GLN A 59 -5.06 2.11 4.80
N SER A 60 -5.61 1.12 5.49
CA SER A 60 -6.33 -0.03 4.92
C SER A 60 -7.82 0.10 5.24
N ASP A 61 -8.63 0.32 4.22
CA ASP A 61 -10.09 0.40 4.34
C ASP A 61 -10.73 -0.92 3.89
N LEU A 62 -11.52 -1.52 4.78
CA LEU A 62 -12.38 -2.67 4.49
C LEU A 62 -13.81 -2.19 4.33
N THR A 63 -14.38 -2.31 3.13
CA THR A 63 -15.76 -1.91 2.84
C THR A 63 -16.63 -3.14 2.66
N CYS A 64 -17.62 -3.30 3.53
CA CYS A 64 -18.61 -4.37 3.43
C CYS A 64 -19.48 -4.18 2.18
N LEU A 65 -19.58 -5.20 1.33
CA LEU A 65 -20.37 -5.15 0.09
C LEU A 65 -21.88 -5.21 0.34
N THR A 66 -22.31 -5.67 1.52
CA THR A 66 -23.72 -5.81 1.88
C THR A 66 -24.30 -4.52 2.43
N CYS A 67 -23.57 -3.79 3.29
CA CYS A 67 -24.10 -2.60 3.98
C CYS A 67 -23.30 -1.31 3.75
N GLY A 68 -22.21 -1.37 3.00
CA GLY A 68 -21.31 -0.23 2.75
C GLY A 68 -20.52 0.25 3.97
N GLY A 69 -20.59 -0.46 5.10
CA GLY A 69 -19.83 -0.11 6.30
C GLY A 69 -18.33 -0.21 6.05
N VAL A 70 -17.60 0.85 6.41
CA VAL A 70 -16.14 0.93 6.27
C VAL A 70 -15.48 0.73 7.63
N SER A 71 -14.47 -0.15 7.67
CA SER A 71 -13.55 -0.30 8.81
C SER A 71 -12.15 0.08 8.35
N THR A 72 -11.52 1.00 9.07
CA THR A 72 -10.21 1.55 8.71
C THR A 72 -9.16 1.13 9.72
N THR A 73 -8.04 0.58 9.23
CA THR A 73 -6.83 0.31 10.02
C THR A 73 -5.68 1.16 9.49
N VAL A 74 -4.84 1.67 10.38
CA VAL A 74 -3.66 2.47 10.02
C VAL A 74 -2.42 1.81 10.57
N ASP A 75 -1.54 1.38 9.67
CA ASP A 75 -0.32 0.64 9.99
C ASP A 75 0.92 1.43 9.54
N PRO A 76 1.99 1.46 10.35
CA PRO A 76 3.26 2.04 9.92
C PRO A 76 3.90 1.19 8.81
N TYR A 77 4.62 1.84 7.89
CA TYR A 77 5.41 1.15 6.86
C TYR A 77 6.77 1.83 6.67
N TRP A 78 7.77 1.05 6.21
CA TRP A 78 9.10 1.56 5.84
C TRP A 78 9.38 1.50 4.34
N ASP A 79 8.64 0.66 3.62
CA ASP A 79 8.71 0.55 2.17
C ASP A 79 7.33 0.32 1.57
N ILE A 80 7.23 0.59 0.27
CA ILE A 80 6.07 0.25 -0.55
C ILE A 80 6.53 -0.82 -1.54
N SER A 81 6.10 -2.05 -1.29
CA SER A 81 6.41 -3.21 -2.12
C SER A 81 5.39 -3.35 -3.26
N LEU A 82 5.82 -3.02 -4.48
CA LEU A 82 5.01 -2.91 -5.69
C LEU A 82 5.11 -4.16 -6.56
N ASP A 83 3.96 -4.68 -6.99
CA ASP A 83 3.87 -5.81 -7.90
C ASP A 83 4.18 -5.39 -9.34
N VAL A 84 5.21 -6.02 -9.94
CA VAL A 84 5.63 -5.80 -11.34
C VAL A 84 5.41 -7.05 -12.21
N GLY A 85 4.51 -7.91 -11.74
CA GLY A 85 4.05 -9.19 -12.28
C GLY A 85 3.62 -9.16 -13.75
N HIS A 86 3.48 -10.33 -14.37
CA HIS A 86 2.90 -10.42 -15.72
C HIS A 86 1.48 -9.86 -15.73
N GLU A 87 0.75 -9.96 -14.62
CA GLU A 87 -0.56 -9.32 -14.47
C GLU A 87 -0.49 -7.79 -14.54
N ALA A 88 0.63 -7.17 -14.17
CA ALA A 88 0.84 -5.73 -14.28
C ALA A 88 0.97 -5.27 -15.74
N LEU A 89 1.41 -6.16 -16.64
CA LEU A 89 1.42 -5.94 -18.09
C LEU A 89 0.08 -6.22 -18.76
N LEU A 90 -0.80 -6.99 -18.11
CA LEU A 90 -2.14 -7.30 -18.62
C LEU A 90 -3.19 -6.24 -18.23
N SER A 91 -2.89 -5.40 -17.23
CA SER A 91 -3.70 -4.21 -16.97
C SER A 91 -3.53 -3.21 -18.13
N PRO A 92 -4.62 -2.74 -18.75
CA PRO A 92 -4.52 -1.72 -19.78
C PRO A 92 -3.85 -0.47 -19.20
N THR A 93 -2.68 -0.12 -19.74
CA THR A 93 -2.04 1.16 -19.49
C THR A 93 -2.87 2.26 -20.15
N SER A 94 -2.82 3.49 -19.63
CA SER A 94 -3.55 4.63 -20.19
C SER A 94 -3.24 4.86 -21.68
N ASP A 95 -2.06 4.41 -22.13
CA ASP A 95 -1.53 4.71 -23.46
C ASP A 95 -1.48 3.47 -24.39
N GLY A 96 -2.03 2.32 -23.97
CA GLY A 96 -2.03 1.08 -24.77
C GLY A 96 -0.63 0.50 -25.05
N ALA A 97 0.42 1.06 -24.44
CA ALA A 97 1.79 0.58 -24.54
C ALA A 97 2.07 -0.53 -23.53
N THR A 98 2.92 -1.49 -23.90
CA THR A 98 3.39 -2.60 -23.05
C THR A 98 4.41 -2.18 -21.97
N ASN A 99 4.56 -0.89 -21.74
CA ASN A 99 5.51 -0.30 -20.81
C ASN A 99 4.80 0.04 -19.51
N ILE A 100 5.37 -0.37 -18.37
CA ILE A 100 4.83 -0.09 -17.03
C ILE A 100 5.62 1.03 -16.37
N SER A 101 4.93 2.01 -15.80
CA SER A 101 5.53 3.09 -15.00
C SER A 101 5.45 2.81 -13.50
N LEU A 102 6.20 3.59 -12.70
CA LEU A 102 6.10 3.55 -11.24
C LEU A 102 4.72 4.02 -10.78
N GLU A 103 4.16 5.00 -11.46
CA GLU A 103 2.82 5.52 -11.25
C GLU A 103 1.75 4.46 -11.50
N ASP A 104 1.88 3.66 -12.57
CA ASP A 104 0.98 2.51 -12.81
C ASP A 104 1.05 1.49 -11.66
N CYS A 105 2.27 1.21 -11.18
CA CYS A 105 2.47 0.32 -10.04
C CYS A 105 1.79 0.86 -8.78
N LEU A 106 1.94 2.16 -8.50
CA LEU A 106 1.34 2.82 -7.35
C LEU A 106 -0.19 2.88 -7.46
N GLN A 107 -0.72 3.18 -8.64
CA GLN A 107 -2.15 3.16 -8.91
C GLN A 107 -2.75 1.77 -8.68
N ARG A 108 -2.03 0.72 -9.08
CA ARG A 108 -2.42 -0.66 -8.80
C ARG A 108 -2.32 -1.00 -7.31
N TYR A 109 -1.28 -0.52 -6.63
CA TYR A 109 -1.09 -0.74 -5.19
C TYR A 109 -2.24 -0.17 -4.35
N ILE A 110 -2.78 0.98 -4.73
CA ILE A 110 -3.91 1.61 -4.02
C ILE A 110 -5.30 1.22 -4.57
N ARG A 111 -5.36 0.31 -5.54
CA ARG A 111 -6.62 -0.09 -6.17
C ARG A 111 -7.46 -0.93 -5.19
N PRO A 112 -8.78 -0.70 -5.09
CA PRO A 112 -9.64 -1.58 -4.31
C PRO A 112 -9.67 -2.99 -4.93
N GLU A 113 -9.49 -3.99 -4.10
CA GLU A 113 -9.56 -5.41 -4.45
C GLU A 113 -10.68 -6.10 -3.67
N GLN A 114 -11.38 -7.05 -4.29
CA GLN A 114 -12.35 -7.88 -3.59
C GLN A 114 -11.63 -9.07 -2.95
N LEU A 115 -11.85 -9.31 -1.66
CA LEU A 115 -11.22 -10.42 -0.94
C LEU A 115 -11.75 -11.80 -1.39
N GLY A 116 -12.88 -11.84 -2.08
CA GLY A 116 -13.52 -13.06 -2.57
C GLY A 116 -14.24 -13.85 -1.48
N SER A 117 -15.03 -14.86 -1.89
CA SER A 117 -15.94 -15.60 -1.02
C SER A 117 -15.25 -16.46 0.05
N SER A 118 -13.97 -16.78 -0.11
CA SER A 118 -13.17 -17.57 0.83
C SER A 118 -12.55 -16.74 1.97
N ALA A 119 -12.55 -15.40 1.85
CA ALA A 119 -11.94 -14.49 2.82
C ALA A 119 -12.96 -13.46 3.35
N LYS A 120 -14.20 -13.90 3.62
CA LYS A 120 -15.24 -13.06 4.22
C LYS A 120 -14.81 -12.54 5.58
N ILE A 121 -15.16 -11.29 5.88
CA ILE A 121 -14.84 -10.62 7.14
C ILE A 121 -16.12 -10.42 7.93
N LYS A 122 -16.04 -10.58 9.26
CA LYS A 122 -17.17 -10.30 10.14
C LYS A 122 -17.44 -8.80 10.15
N CYS A 123 -18.56 -8.38 9.56
CA CYS A 123 -18.98 -7.00 9.53
C CYS A 123 -19.55 -6.58 10.90
N ALA A 124 -19.06 -5.48 11.46
CA ALA A 124 -19.54 -4.98 12.76
C ALA A 124 -21.00 -4.48 12.70
N ARG A 125 -21.48 -4.05 11.52
CA ARG A 125 -22.86 -3.56 11.33
C ARG A 125 -23.85 -4.68 10.99
N CYS A 126 -23.45 -5.65 10.18
CA CYS A 126 -24.32 -6.79 9.82
C CYS A 126 -24.27 -7.91 10.87
N GLU A 127 -23.22 -7.92 11.70
CA GLU A 127 -22.90 -8.97 12.67
C GLU A 127 -22.65 -10.37 12.07
N THR A 128 -22.60 -10.45 10.73
CA THR A 128 -22.37 -11.65 9.91
C THR A 128 -21.06 -11.56 9.12
N TYR A 129 -20.63 -12.69 8.54
CA TYR A 129 -19.47 -12.75 7.64
C TYR A 129 -19.88 -12.37 6.23
N GLU A 130 -19.38 -11.22 5.77
CA GLU A 130 -19.75 -10.62 4.49
C GLU A 130 -18.55 -10.52 3.56
N GLU A 131 -18.85 -10.48 2.26
CA GLU A 131 -17.83 -10.12 1.28
C GLU A 131 -17.47 -8.64 1.43
N SER A 132 -16.21 -8.32 1.23
CA SER A 132 -15.69 -6.97 1.42
C SER A 132 -14.65 -6.64 0.35
N THR A 133 -14.54 -5.36 0.01
CA THR A 133 -13.36 -4.84 -0.68
C THR A 133 -12.33 -4.38 0.34
N LYS A 134 -11.06 -4.55 0.00
CA LYS A 134 -9.93 -3.98 0.70
C LYS A 134 -9.29 -2.93 -0.20
N GLN A 135 -8.95 -1.77 0.36
CA GLN A 135 -8.23 -0.75 -0.36
C GLN A 135 -7.14 -0.13 0.50
N LEU A 136 -5.97 0.04 -0.08
CA LEU A 136 -4.84 0.70 0.55
C LEU A 136 -4.73 2.15 0.07
N THR A 137 -4.33 3.07 0.95
CA THR A 137 -3.97 4.45 0.61
C THR A 137 -2.85 4.95 1.52
N LEU A 138 -2.07 5.93 1.05
CA LEU A 138 -0.99 6.52 1.84
C LEU A 138 -1.57 7.60 2.77
N LYS A 139 -1.65 7.33 4.08
CA LYS A 139 -2.18 8.29 5.06
C LYS A 139 -1.17 9.40 5.33
N THR A 140 0.08 9.02 5.57
CA THR A 140 1.21 9.95 5.69
C THR A 140 2.38 9.39 4.90
N LEU A 141 3.07 10.25 4.16
CA LEU A 141 4.29 9.91 3.43
C LEU A 141 5.50 10.07 4.37
N PRO A 142 6.51 9.18 4.29
CA PRO A 142 7.77 9.36 4.97
C PRO A 142 8.59 10.48 4.31
N MET A 143 9.60 10.99 5.00
CA MET A 143 10.57 11.92 4.43
C MET A 143 11.36 11.26 3.28
N VAL A 144 11.69 9.98 3.44
CA VAL A 144 12.33 9.15 2.41
C VAL A 144 11.44 7.95 2.12
N ALA A 145 10.78 7.98 0.96
CA ALA A 145 9.98 6.86 0.48
C ALA A 145 10.86 5.81 -0.21
N CYS A 146 10.77 4.56 0.25
CA CYS A 146 11.47 3.43 -0.35
C CYS A 146 10.48 2.58 -1.16
N PHE A 147 10.75 2.40 -2.46
CA PHE A 147 9.96 1.55 -3.32
C PHE A 147 10.70 0.24 -3.59
N HIS A 148 10.07 -0.87 -3.26
CA HIS A 148 10.56 -2.21 -3.57
C HIS A 148 9.77 -2.77 -4.74
N LEU A 149 10.44 -3.08 -5.86
CA LEU A 149 9.79 -3.74 -7.00
C LEU A 149 9.88 -5.26 -6.81
N LYS A 150 8.74 -5.91 -6.59
CA LYS A 150 8.65 -7.37 -6.38
C LYS A 150 8.94 -8.13 -7.68
N ARG A 151 10.23 -8.31 -7.98
CA ARG A 151 10.72 -8.94 -9.21
C ARG A 151 10.92 -10.45 -9.12
N PHE A 152 10.67 -11.04 -7.96
CA PHE A 152 10.89 -12.46 -7.74
C PHE A 152 9.56 -13.11 -7.38
N GLU A 153 9.08 -13.98 -8.27
CA GLU A 153 8.02 -14.92 -7.94
C GLU A 153 8.65 -16.23 -7.48
N HIS A 154 8.23 -16.70 -6.31
CA HIS A 154 8.60 -18.01 -5.79
C HIS A 154 7.45 -18.98 -6.02
N ASN A 155 7.49 -19.73 -7.13
CA ASN A 155 6.63 -20.89 -7.30
C ASN A 155 7.42 -22.13 -6.85
N SER A 156 6.74 -23.13 -6.28
CA SER A 156 7.31 -24.35 -5.69
C SER A 156 8.30 -25.11 -6.59
N LYS A 157 8.34 -24.80 -7.90
CA LYS A 157 9.20 -25.45 -8.89
C LYS A 157 10.22 -24.51 -9.56
N HIS A 158 9.99 -23.20 -9.54
CA HIS A 158 10.84 -22.23 -10.27
C HIS A 158 10.88 -20.87 -9.59
N ARG A 159 12.08 -20.33 -9.42
CA ARG A 159 12.32 -18.90 -9.13
C ARG A 159 12.41 -18.18 -10.47
N LYS A 160 11.43 -17.35 -10.81
CA LYS A 160 11.44 -16.54 -12.03
C LYS A 160 11.78 -15.10 -11.68
N LYS A 161 12.86 -14.58 -12.24
CA LYS A 161 13.18 -13.15 -12.20
C LYS A 161 12.36 -12.43 -13.25
N MET A 162 11.79 -11.29 -12.87
CA MET A 162 11.07 -10.40 -13.75
C MET A 162 12.00 -9.31 -14.29
N ASP A 163 12.38 -9.44 -15.55
CA ASP A 163 13.20 -8.46 -16.27
C ASP A 163 12.37 -7.33 -16.92
N THR A 164 11.08 -7.22 -16.56
CA THR A 164 10.17 -6.15 -17.00
C THR A 164 10.79 -4.78 -16.70
N LYS A 165 10.95 -3.95 -17.73
CA LYS A 165 11.38 -2.56 -17.55
C LYS A 165 10.25 -1.77 -16.89
N VAL A 166 10.57 -1.12 -15.77
CA VAL A 166 9.68 -0.20 -15.08
C VAL A 166 10.26 1.20 -15.25
N TYR A 167 9.50 2.08 -15.87
CA TYR A 167 9.90 3.48 -16.04
C TYR A 167 9.57 4.26 -14.77
N TYR A 168 10.48 5.11 -14.32
CA TYR A 168 10.26 5.97 -13.17
C TYR A 168 10.78 7.36 -13.50
N PRO A 169 10.01 8.42 -13.19
CA PRO A 169 10.44 9.78 -13.45
C PRO A 169 11.51 10.22 -12.43
N GLN A 170 12.20 11.32 -12.74
CA GLN A 170 13.07 11.99 -11.77
C GLN A 170 12.27 12.62 -10.60
N PHE A 171 11.04 13.06 -10.89
CA PHE A 171 10.13 13.67 -9.92
C PHE A 171 8.76 13.00 -10.05
N ILE A 172 8.18 12.60 -8.92
CA ILE A 172 6.87 11.95 -8.86
C ILE A 172 5.97 12.74 -7.91
N ASP A 173 4.73 12.99 -8.34
CA ASP A 173 3.70 13.52 -7.46
C ASP A 173 3.02 12.35 -6.73
N MET A 174 3.18 12.31 -5.41
CA MET A 174 2.58 11.26 -4.57
C MET A 174 1.16 11.59 -4.13
N THR A 175 0.69 12.83 -4.34
CA THR A 175 -0.62 13.32 -3.90
C THR A 175 -1.77 12.40 -4.34
N PRO A 176 -1.84 11.92 -5.61
CA PRO A 176 -2.94 11.08 -6.08
C PRO A 176 -3.10 9.76 -5.31
N PHE A 177 -2.03 9.28 -4.67
CA PHE A 177 -2.02 8.01 -3.94
C PHE A 177 -2.33 8.15 -2.45
N THR A 178 -2.60 9.38 -1.98
CA THR A 178 -2.87 9.66 -0.57
C THR A 178 -4.33 9.48 -0.19
N ALA A 179 -4.57 9.13 1.08
CA ALA A 179 -5.93 9.01 1.63
C ALA A 179 -6.70 10.34 1.51
N ALA A 180 -6.03 11.46 1.79
CA ALA A 180 -6.64 12.80 1.74
C ALA A 180 -7.09 13.20 0.33
N TYR A 181 -6.30 12.86 -0.70
CA TYR A 181 -6.70 13.10 -2.09
C TYR A 181 -7.95 12.29 -2.44
N ARG A 182 -7.96 11.00 -2.12
CA ARG A 182 -9.10 10.12 -2.37
C ARG A 182 -10.37 10.59 -1.65
N GLU A 183 -10.27 10.94 -0.37
CA GLU A 183 -11.39 11.47 0.40
C GLU A 183 -11.99 12.72 -0.28
N ARG A 184 -11.14 13.61 -0.80
CA ARG A 184 -11.59 14.78 -1.57
C ARG A 184 -12.26 14.39 -2.89
N SER A 185 -11.68 13.48 -3.66
CA SER A 185 -12.25 13.03 -4.93
C SER A 185 -13.65 12.43 -4.75
N ILE A 186 -13.88 11.64 -3.68
CA ILE A 186 -15.20 11.07 -3.37
C ILE A 186 -16.23 12.16 -3.06
N LEU A 187 -15.83 13.20 -2.32
CA LEU A 187 -16.70 14.34 -2.00
C LEU A 187 -17.07 15.13 -3.26
N ASP A 188 -16.10 15.34 -4.16
CA ASP A 188 -16.32 16.03 -5.42
C ASP A 188 -17.25 15.23 -6.35
N GLU A 189 -17.09 13.91 -6.44
CA GLU A 189 -17.97 13.01 -7.19
C GLU A 189 -19.41 13.06 -6.66
N HIS A 190 -19.62 12.94 -5.35
CA HIS A 190 -20.95 13.02 -4.73
C HIS A 190 -21.62 14.39 -4.97
N ASN A 191 -20.85 15.48 -4.91
CA ASN A 191 -21.37 16.81 -5.18
C ASN A 191 -21.77 16.95 -6.66
N SER A 192 -20.99 16.39 -7.58
CA SER A 192 -21.30 16.40 -9.02
C SER A 192 -22.57 15.59 -9.35
N ASP A 193 -22.73 14.40 -8.77
CA ASP A 193 -23.94 13.57 -8.96
C ASP A 193 -25.19 14.23 -8.36
N SER A 194 -25.06 14.91 -7.21
CA SER A 194 -26.14 15.70 -6.63
C SER A 194 -26.56 16.86 -7.54
N MET A 195 -25.60 17.58 -8.13
CA MET A 195 -25.89 18.68 -9.05
C MET A 195 -26.57 18.18 -10.35
N VAL A 196 -26.16 17.01 -10.86
CA VAL A 196 -26.79 16.38 -12.04
C VAL A 196 -28.21 15.93 -11.70
N ALA A 197 -28.43 15.29 -10.55
CA ALA A 197 -29.76 14.89 -10.09
C ALA A 197 -30.72 16.10 -9.95
N ASP A 198 -30.25 17.21 -9.38
CA ASP A 198 -31.03 18.45 -9.25
C ASP A 198 -31.36 19.08 -10.61
N ALA A 199 -30.44 19.03 -11.57
CA ALA A 199 -30.67 19.52 -12.93
C ALA A 199 -31.69 18.68 -13.69
N LEU A 200 -31.65 17.35 -13.55
CA LEU A 200 -32.64 16.44 -14.14
C LEU A 200 -34.03 16.62 -13.52
N THR A 201 -34.11 16.88 -12.21
CA THR A 201 -35.38 17.09 -11.52
C THR A 201 -36.03 18.43 -11.93
N LYS A 202 -35.24 19.48 -12.16
CA LYS A 202 -35.73 20.78 -12.65
C LYS A 202 -36.21 20.73 -14.11
N ASN A 203 -35.62 19.90 -14.96
CA ASN A 203 -36.05 19.74 -16.35
C ASN A 203 -37.32 18.90 -16.52
N ARG A 204 -37.75 18.16 -15.49
CA ARG A 204 -38.95 17.32 -15.54
C ARG A 204 -40.24 18.04 -15.12
N ASN A 205 -40.11 19.24 -14.54
CA ASN A 205 -41.21 20.09 -14.05
C ASN A 205 -41.47 21.30 -14.98
N LYS A 206 -41.04 21.22 -16.24
CA LYS A 206 -41.33 22.17 -17.32
C LYS A 206 -41.97 21.42 -18.47
#